data_AF-A0A376G650-F1
#
_entry.id   AF-A0A376G650-F1
#
_cell.length_a   1.000
_cell.length_b   1.000
_cell.length_c   1.000
_cell.angle_alpha   90.00
_cell.angle_beta   90.00
_cell.angle_gamma   90.00
#
_symmetry.space_group_name_H-M   'P 1'
#
loop_
_entity.id
_entity.type
_entity.pdbx_description
1 polymer ?
#
loop_
_entity_poly.entity_id
_entity_poly.type
_entity_poly.pdbx_seq_one_letter_code
_entity_poly.pdbx_strand_id
1 'polypeptide(L)'
;MKKIIATITTLILVTSCSNRLVQHENNGFTYSEISIKEGGKWVDGKRGHKEYEGGTFRNVQEHTLDPQHTDHAFDIRYEGPGWENQNVGYRLYLDWRNAVDIFGKKVKTQVLQDVGQDGFDSYHEPLPWGQDILKAGKSLGIGGFGRLVNDTVAHLHQVENTYVKVKNSKNVSSFEIDYSKWKTANHTTDVKAKVSIYPYDRFSKFELKTSVLTNGLTTGLVKFKNIPLQQKKSSNGSWGYIATYGKQTLVDKNDLLGMAIFYKSDEVEKLVDGKDDHLIVFKPTTKTMTYYILAAWAQEPNGLKNETEFYNDLNSKLVQLEKSNRL
;
A
#
# COMPACT_ATOMS: atom_id res chain seq x y z
N MET A 1 28.68 78.56 35.85
CA MET A 1 27.48 77.89 36.39
C MET A 1 27.04 76.81 35.40
N LYS A 2 27.42 75.55 35.64
CA LYS A 2 27.02 74.39 34.83
C LYS A 2 25.64 73.92 35.32
N LYS A 3 24.63 73.91 34.45
CA LYS A 3 23.33 73.27 34.71
C LYS A 3 23.43 71.80 34.31
N ILE A 4 23.15 70.93 35.28
CA ILE A 4 23.04 69.48 35.13
C ILE A 4 21.63 69.20 34.58
N ILE A 5 21.53 68.55 33.42
CA ILE A 5 20.28 67.99 32.90
C ILE A 5 20.40 66.48 33.10
N ALA A 6 19.51 65.93 33.92
CA ALA A 6 19.38 64.50 34.16
C ALA A 6 18.53 63.90 33.03
N THR A 7 19.11 62.97 32.26
CA THR A 7 18.40 62.19 31.25
C THR A 7 17.93 60.89 31.90
N ILE A 8 16.61 60.68 31.94
CA ILE A 8 15.97 59.45 32.42
C ILE A 8 16.15 58.38 31.33
N THR A 9 16.87 57.31 31.65
CA THR A 9 17.05 56.15 30.79
C THR A 9 15.93 55.15 31.09
N THR A 10 14.97 55.02 30.18
CA THR A 10 13.91 54.01 30.25
C THR A 10 14.49 52.63 29.91
N LEU A 11 14.51 51.73 30.89
CA LEU A 11 14.95 50.35 30.75
C LEU A 11 13.82 49.52 30.12
N ILE A 12 13.97 49.16 28.85
CA ILE A 12 13.04 48.23 28.17
C ILE A 12 13.46 46.81 28.53
N LEU A 13 12.69 46.15 29.39
CA LEU A 13 12.79 44.71 29.62
C LEU A 13 12.31 43.97 28.36
N VAL A 14 13.25 43.39 27.62
CA VAL A 14 12.91 42.46 26.54
C VAL A 14 12.70 41.09 27.18
N THR A 15 11.44 40.75 27.48
CA THR A 15 11.07 39.38 27.86
C THR A 15 11.26 38.47 26.65
N SER A 16 12.30 37.64 26.68
CA SER A 16 12.49 36.57 25.70
C SER A 16 11.39 35.52 25.89
N CYS A 17 10.34 35.59 25.08
CA CYS A 17 9.48 34.43 24.84
C CYS A 17 10.31 33.39 24.09
N SER A 18 10.94 32.47 24.82
CA SER A 18 11.34 31.19 24.25
C SER A 18 10.06 30.51 23.77
N ASN A 19 9.78 30.58 22.48
CA ASN A 19 8.88 29.66 21.81
C ASN A 19 9.46 28.26 21.99
N ARG A 20 9.08 27.58 23.08
CA ARG A 20 9.10 26.13 23.10
C ARG A 20 8.15 25.70 22.00
N LEU A 21 8.71 25.37 20.84
CA LEU A 21 8.05 24.48 19.91
C LEU A 21 7.67 23.25 20.73
N VAL A 22 6.38 23.09 20.99
CA VAL A 22 5.84 21.84 21.50
C VAL A 22 6.17 20.83 20.41
N GLN A 23 7.22 20.05 20.64
CA GLN A 23 7.52 18.87 19.86
C GLN A 23 6.32 17.96 20.08
N HIS A 24 5.36 17.97 19.15
CA HIS A 24 4.30 16.97 19.14
C HIS A 24 5.00 15.62 19.14
N GLU A 25 4.82 14.85 20.21
CA GLU A 25 5.25 13.47 20.24
C GLU A 25 4.70 12.79 18.98
N ASN A 26 5.62 12.26 18.18
CA ASN A 26 5.34 11.54 16.96
C ASN A 26 4.69 10.20 17.33
N ASN A 27 3.45 10.24 17.81
CA ASN A 27 2.66 9.07 18.17
C ASN A 27 2.26 8.40 16.86
N GLY A 28 3.01 7.36 16.47
CA GLY A 28 2.71 6.60 15.27
C GLY A 28 1.23 6.21 15.24
N PHE A 29 0.65 6.22 14.05
CA PHE A 29 -0.74 5.86 13.82
C PHE A 29 -0.82 4.82 12.71
N THR A 30 -1.96 4.13 12.65
CA THR A 30 -2.27 3.18 11.60
C THR A 30 -3.73 3.33 11.24
N TYR A 31 -4.04 3.31 9.95
CA TYR A 31 -5.38 3.54 9.44
C TYR A 31 -5.68 2.63 8.26
N SER A 32 -6.91 2.15 8.20
CA SER A 32 -7.47 1.41 7.07
C SER A 32 -8.91 1.84 6.88
N GLU A 33 -9.34 1.93 5.63
CA GLU A 33 -10.67 2.38 5.28
C GLU A 33 -11.18 1.70 4.01
N ILE A 34 -12.50 1.65 3.88
CA ILE A 34 -13.20 1.50 2.62
C ILE A 34 -14.29 2.56 2.58
N SER A 35 -14.43 3.23 1.44
CA SER A 35 -15.26 4.41 1.31
C SER A 35 -16.14 4.25 0.08
N ILE A 36 -17.44 4.15 0.29
CA ILE A 36 -18.43 3.92 -0.77
C ILE A 36 -19.20 5.19 -1.05
N LYS A 37 -19.71 5.34 -2.26
CA LYS A 37 -20.53 6.47 -2.65
C LYS A 37 -22.00 6.21 -2.33
N GLU A 38 -22.65 7.17 -1.70
CA GLU A 38 -24.06 7.08 -1.34
C GLU A 38 -24.86 8.25 -1.91
N GLY A 39 -26.13 8.00 -2.24
CA GLY A 39 -27.04 9.02 -2.76
C GLY A 39 -26.86 9.36 -4.24
N GLY A 40 -26.06 8.58 -5.00
CA GLY A 40 -25.98 8.67 -6.45
C GLY A 40 -26.72 7.52 -7.14
N LYS A 41 -26.32 7.21 -8.38
CA LYS A 41 -26.95 6.17 -9.21
C LYS A 41 -25.98 5.57 -10.22
N TRP A 42 -26.22 4.33 -10.60
CA TRP A 42 -25.56 3.70 -11.75
C TRP A 42 -26.11 4.26 -13.07
N VAL A 43 -25.22 4.64 -13.98
CA VAL A 43 -25.51 5.14 -15.33
C VAL A 43 -24.68 4.39 -16.37
N ASP A 44 -25.07 4.46 -17.64
CA ASP A 44 -24.21 3.97 -18.73
C ASP A 44 -22.99 4.89 -18.86
N GLY A 45 -21.82 4.32 -18.57
CA GLY A 45 -20.54 5.02 -18.60
C GLY A 45 -19.98 5.17 -20.01
N LYS A 46 -19.04 6.10 -20.16
CA LYS A 46 -18.38 6.35 -21.46
C LYS A 46 -17.42 5.22 -21.87
N ARG A 47 -17.08 4.33 -20.93
CA ARG A 47 -16.15 3.21 -21.11
C ARG A 47 -16.83 1.89 -21.47
N GLY A 48 -18.14 1.90 -21.73
CA GLY A 48 -18.89 0.71 -22.13
C GLY A 48 -19.28 -0.21 -20.97
N HIS A 49 -19.23 0.28 -19.73
CA HIS A 49 -19.73 -0.37 -18.52
C HIS A 49 -20.52 0.64 -17.67
N LYS A 50 -21.10 0.17 -16.57
CA LYS A 50 -21.86 1.03 -15.65
C LYS A 50 -20.92 1.87 -14.77
N GLU A 51 -21.15 3.17 -14.73
CA GLU A 51 -20.41 4.13 -13.90
C GLU A 51 -21.36 4.74 -12.86
N TYR A 52 -20.86 5.12 -11.68
CA TYR A 52 -21.66 5.67 -10.59
C TYR A 52 -21.59 7.21 -10.56
N GLU A 53 -22.72 7.85 -10.83
CA GLU A 53 -22.86 9.32 -10.94
C GLU A 53 -23.54 9.94 -9.72
N GLY A 54 -23.07 11.12 -9.31
CA GLY A 54 -23.59 11.86 -8.16
C GLY A 54 -23.12 11.30 -6.81
N GLY A 55 -23.84 11.61 -5.73
CA GLY A 55 -23.57 11.10 -4.38
C GLY A 55 -22.32 11.67 -3.70
N THR A 56 -22.11 11.23 -2.45
CA THR A 56 -20.95 11.59 -1.62
C THR A 56 -20.31 10.35 -1.03
N PHE A 57 -18.99 10.38 -0.87
CA PHE A 57 -18.27 9.28 -0.25
C PHE A 57 -18.51 9.21 1.27
N ARG A 58 -18.72 7.98 1.76
CA ARG A 58 -18.84 7.67 3.18
C ARG A 58 -18.00 6.44 3.52
N ASN A 59 -17.20 6.57 4.56
CA ASN A 59 -16.46 5.45 5.14
C ASN A 59 -17.42 4.44 5.78
N VAL A 60 -17.23 3.16 5.46
CA VAL A 60 -17.97 2.04 6.04
C VAL A 60 -17.01 1.01 6.65
N GLN A 61 -17.52 0.19 7.57
CA GLN A 61 -16.72 -0.87 8.20
C GLN A 61 -16.75 -2.17 7.40
N GLU A 62 -17.75 -2.36 6.56
CA GLU A 62 -17.89 -3.54 5.71
C GLU A 62 -18.67 -3.19 4.46
N HIS A 63 -18.41 -3.92 3.38
CA HIS A 63 -19.06 -3.72 2.10
C HIS A 63 -19.03 -5.00 1.27
N THR A 64 -20.17 -5.33 0.66
CA THR A 64 -20.25 -6.34 -0.41
C THR A 64 -20.24 -5.60 -1.73
N LEU A 65 -19.34 -6.01 -2.63
CA LEU A 65 -19.14 -5.37 -3.92
C LEU A 65 -20.41 -5.46 -4.79
N ASP A 66 -20.82 -4.36 -5.40
CA ASP A 66 -21.90 -4.37 -6.39
C ASP A 66 -21.43 -5.17 -7.63
N PRO A 67 -22.28 -6.03 -8.23
CA PRO A 67 -21.92 -6.75 -9.45
C PRO A 67 -21.53 -5.86 -10.65
N GLN A 68 -21.89 -4.57 -10.63
CA GLN A 68 -21.51 -3.59 -11.65
C GLN A 68 -20.12 -3.00 -11.42
N HIS A 69 -19.52 -3.18 -10.23
CA HIS A 69 -18.19 -2.65 -9.92
C HIS A 69 -17.13 -3.22 -10.86
N THR A 70 -16.35 -2.33 -11.45
CA THR A 70 -15.20 -2.61 -12.32
C THR A 70 -14.26 -1.41 -12.29
N ASP A 71 -13.15 -1.50 -13.03
CA ASP A 71 -12.25 -0.37 -13.24
C ASP A 71 -13.01 0.87 -13.72
N HIS A 72 -12.78 2.00 -13.05
CA HIS A 72 -13.44 3.28 -13.26
C HIS A 72 -14.96 3.27 -13.02
N ALA A 73 -15.49 2.43 -12.13
CA ALA A 73 -16.91 2.45 -11.76
C ALA A 73 -17.33 3.64 -10.86
N PHE A 74 -16.38 4.31 -10.18
CA PHE A 74 -16.60 5.50 -9.32
C PHE A 74 -17.52 5.32 -8.09
N ASP A 75 -17.95 4.11 -7.78
CA ASP A 75 -18.78 3.74 -6.62
C ASP A 75 -17.97 3.58 -5.33
N ILE A 76 -16.68 3.24 -5.44
CA ILE A 76 -15.75 3.10 -4.31
C ILE A 76 -14.58 4.07 -4.51
N ARG A 77 -14.22 4.83 -3.46
CA ARG A 77 -13.12 5.81 -3.50
C ARG A 77 -11.82 5.09 -3.82
N TYR A 78 -11.06 5.64 -4.77
CA TYR A 78 -9.85 5.06 -5.37
C TYR A 78 -9.94 3.55 -5.71
N GLU A 79 -11.16 3.02 -5.90
CA GLU A 79 -11.50 1.67 -6.38
C GLU A 79 -11.28 0.51 -5.40
N GLY A 80 -11.16 0.78 -4.09
CA GLY A 80 -11.07 -0.30 -3.10
C GLY A 80 -10.73 0.16 -1.68
N PRO A 81 -10.14 -0.71 -0.83
CA PRO A 81 -9.66 -0.31 0.47
C PRO A 81 -8.32 0.44 0.37
N GLY A 82 -8.17 1.42 1.26
CA GLY A 82 -6.95 2.20 1.44
C GLY A 82 -6.40 1.97 2.83
N TRP A 83 -5.08 1.98 2.99
CA TRP A 83 -4.46 1.86 4.31
C TRP A 83 -3.13 2.59 4.38
N GLU A 84 -2.81 3.13 5.55
CA GLU A 84 -1.61 3.93 5.75
C GLU A 84 -1.11 3.94 7.19
N ASN A 85 0.13 4.37 7.33
CA ASN A 85 0.70 4.84 8.58
C ASN A 85 1.43 6.17 8.35
N GLN A 86 2.28 6.57 9.29
CA GLN A 86 3.03 7.82 9.20
C GLN A 86 4.07 7.88 8.06
N ASN A 87 4.49 6.73 7.50
CA ASN A 87 5.58 6.65 6.52
C ASN A 87 5.05 6.41 5.09
N VAL A 88 3.98 5.62 4.96
CA VAL A 88 3.51 5.15 3.64
C VAL A 88 2.00 4.89 3.66
N GLY A 89 1.36 5.08 2.51
CA GLY A 89 0.01 4.63 2.24
C GLY A 89 -0.05 3.68 1.04
N TYR A 90 -1.16 2.97 0.93
CA TYR A 90 -1.42 2.03 -0.14
C TYR A 90 -2.93 1.98 -0.45
N ARG A 91 -3.25 1.41 -1.60
CA ARG A 91 -4.61 0.99 -1.96
C ARG A 91 -4.57 -0.36 -2.66
N LEU A 92 -5.67 -1.09 -2.61
CA LEU A 92 -5.86 -2.33 -3.34
C LEU A 92 -7.10 -2.19 -4.21
N TYR A 93 -7.02 -2.55 -5.49
CA TYR A 93 -8.17 -2.54 -6.40
C TYR A 93 -9.08 -3.74 -6.13
N LEU A 94 -10.38 -3.50 -5.90
CA LEU A 94 -11.34 -4.59 -5.68
C LEU A 94 -11.89 -5.20 -6.97
N ASP A 95 -11.60 -4.57 -8.11
CA ASP A 95 -11.93 -5.12 -9.42
C ASP A 95 -11.02 -6.28 -9.82
N TRP A 96 -11.13 -6.68 -11.09
CA TRP A 96 -10.38 -7.79 -11.64
C TRP A 96 -8.87 -7.67 -11.44
N ARG A 97 -8.28 -6.47 -11.39
CA ARG A 97 -6.83 -6.25 -11.30
C ARG A 97 -6.25 -6.84 -10.01
N ASN A 98 -6.90 -6.60 -8.86
CA ASN A 98 -6.39 -6.96 -7.53
C ASN A 98 -4.92 -6.53 -7.30
N ALA A 99 -4.53 -5.41 -7.90
CA ALA A 99 -3.20 -4.85 -7.75
C ALA A 99 -3.11 -3.99 -6.49
N VAL A 100 -1.91 -3.82 -5.97
CA VAL A 100 -1.64 -2.89 -4.86
C VAL A 100 -0.83 -1.71 -5.40
N ASP A 101 -1.35 -0.50 -5.23
CA ASP A 101 -0.62 0.74 -5.54
C ASP A 101 -0.09 1.40 -4.27
N ILE A 102 0.86 2.31 -4.47
CA ILE A 102 1.55 3.02 -3.39
C ILE A 102 1.11 4.47 -3.41
N PHE A 103 0.65 4.93 -2.26
CA PHE A 103 0.45 6.32 -1.99
C PHE A 103 1.66 6.88 -1.22
N GLY A 104 2.42 7.73 -1.90
CA GLY A 104 3.60 8.39 -1.35
C GLY A 104 3.22 9.55 -0.45
N LYS A 105 3.79 9.59 0.76
CA LYS A 105 3.48 10.61 1.77
C LYS A 105 4.61 11.64 1.91
N LYS A 106 4.24 12.92 1.95
CA LYS A 106 5.12 14.07 2.26
C LYS A 106 4.90 14.61 3.69
N VAL A 107 3.96 14.02 4.43
CA VAL A 107 3.62 14.37 5.82
C VAL A 107 3.48 13.11 6.66
N LYS A 108 3.65 13.26 7.98
CA LYS A 108 3.51 12.17 8.96
C LYS A 108 2.10 12.05 9.56
N THR A 109 1.16 12.88 9.14
CA THR A 109 -0.25 12.83 9.59
C THR A 109 -1.05 11.83 8.77
N GLN A 110 -2.23 11.44 9.27
CA GLN A 110 -3.23 10.69 8.48
C GLN A 110 -3.74 11.59 7.35
N VAL A 111 -3.89 11.03 6.15
CA VAL A 111 -4.31 11.78 4.96
C VAL A 111 -5.32 11.03 4.11
N LEU A 112 -5.34 9.68 4.10
CA LEU A 112 -6.17 8.90 3.18
C LEU A 112 -7.65 9.25 3.26
N GLN A 113 -8.18 9.57 4.45
CA GLN A 113 -9.56 10.01 4.64
C GLN A 113 -9.95 11.25 3.81
N ASP A 114 -8.97 12.09 3.45
CA ASP A 114 -9.16 13.36 2.73
C ASP A 114 -8.82 13.22 1.22
N VAL A 115 -8.25 12.09 0.80
CA VAL A 115 -7.76 11.83 -0.57
C VAL A 115 -8.92 11.47 -1.50
N GLY A 116 -8.99 12.07 -2.70
CA GLY A 116 -9.97 11.65 -3.73
C GLY A 116 -11.43 11.98 -3.40
N GLN A 117 -11.65 13.04 -2.61
CA GLN A 117 -12.99 13.55 -2.28
C GLN A 117 -13.59 14.43 -3.40
N ASP A 118 -12.74 15.03 -4.22
CA ASP A 118 -13.04 16.12 -5.15
C ASP A 118 -12.80 15.75 -6.64
N GLY A 119 -13.13 14.50 -6.99
CA GLY A 119 -12.94 13.96 -8.33
C GLY A 119 -12.02 12.75 -8.32
N PHE A 120 -12.21 11.86 -9.29
CA PHE A 120 -11.58 10.55 -9.26
C PHE A 120 -10.06 10.58 -9.46
N ASP A 121 -9.53 11.55 -10.20
CA ASP A 121 -8.09 11.63 -10.48
C ASP A 121 -7.33 12.60 -9.56
N SER A 122 -8.01 13.27 -8.62
CA SER A 122 -7.42 14.40 -7.87
C SER A 122 -6.21 14.00 -7.02
N TYR A 123 -6.09 12.74 -6.64
CA TYR A 123 -4.97 12.21 -5.85
C TYR A 123 -3.75 11.76 -6.66
N HIS A 124 -3.84 11.78 -8.00
CA HIS A 124 -2.67 11.57 -8.86
C HIS A 124 -1.81 12.84 -8.99
N GLU A 125 -2.40 14.00 -8.72
CA GLU A 125 -1.71 15.29 -8.78
C GLU A 125 -0.85 15.53 -7.53
N PRO A 126 0.30 16.22 -7.68
CA PRO A 126 1.19 16.48 -6.57
C PRO A 126 0.56 17.43 -5.55
N LEU A 127 0.24 16.91 -4.37
CA LEU A 127 -0.30 17.69 -3.26
C LEU A 127 0.73 17.84 -2.12
N PRO A 128 0.55 18.82 -1.22
CA PRO A 128 1.48 19.05 -0.11
C PRO A 128 1.60 17.84 0.84
N TRP A 129 0.56 17.00 0.91
CA TRP A 129 0.53 15.82 1.75
C TRP A 129 1.06 14.55 1.08
N GLY A 130 1.13 14.49 -0.25
CA GLY A 130 1.44 13.25 -0.98
C GLY A 130 0.73 13.14 -2.32
N GLN A 131 0.77 11.94 -2.91
CA GLN A 131 0.06 11.55 -4.15
C GLN A 131 0.18 10.02 -4.37
N ASP A 132 -0.58 9.48 -5.32
CA ASP A 132 -0.32 8.15 -5.88
C ASP A 132 0.98 8.14 -6.70
N ILE A 133 1.89 7.20 -6.40
CA ILE A 133 3.26 7.21 -6.96
C ILE A 133 3.60 5.97 -7.78
N LEU A 134 2.76 4.93 -7.78
CA LEU A 134 3.02 3.68 -8.50
C LEU A 134 2.05 3.52 -9.68
N LYS A 135 2.57 3.02 -10.80
CA LYS A 135 1.75 2.56 -11.92
C LYS A 135 1.79 1.04 -12.00
N ALA A 136 0.82 0.35 -11.40
CA ALA A 136 0.74 -1.11 -11.51
C ALA A 136 0.50 -1.58 -12.97
N GLY A 137 -0.34 -0.90 -13.74
CA GLY A 137 -0.67 -1.33 -15.11
C GLY A 137 -1.33 -2.72 -15.11
N LYS A 138 -0.71 -3.70 -15.79
CA LYS A 138 -1.19 -5.10 -15.86
C LYS A 138 -0.57 -6.01 -14.80
N SER A 139 0.30 -5.47 -13.96
CA SER A 139 0.98 -6.24 -12.92
C SER A 139 0.10 -6.41 -11.67
N LEU A 140 0.64 -7.12 -10.68
CA LEU A 140 0.08 -7.20 -9.33
C LEU A 140 0.44 -5.98 -8.45
N GLY A 141 1.09 -4.96 -9.01
CA GLY A 141 1.54 -3.77 -8.28
C GLY A 141 2.63 -4.13 -7.27
N ILE A 142 2.48 -3.70 -6.01
CA ILE A 142 3.36 -4.11 -4.90
C ILE A 142 2.68 -5.15 -4.01
N GLY A 143 2.65 -6.39 -4.49
CA GLY A 143 2.23 -7.53 -3.68
C GLY A 143 0.73 -7.80 -3.67
N GLY A 144 0.00 -7.35 -4.70
CA GLY A 144 -1.27 -7.97 -5.07
C GLY A 144 -1.08 -9.48 -5.35
N PHE A 145 -2.18 -10.20 -5.55
CA PHE A 145 -2.12 -11.64 -5.78
C PHE A 145 -2.99 -12.09 -6.95
N GLY A 146 -2.58 -13.20 -7.56
CA GLY A 146 -3.26 -13.84 -8.67
C GLY A 146 -2.83 -15.30 -8.78
N ARG A 147 -3.10 -15.93 -9.92
CA ARG A 147 -2.68 -17.31 -10.16
C ARG A 147 -1.91 -17.41 -11.47
N LEU A 148 -0.67 -17.86 -11.43
CA LEU A 148 0.11 -18.14 -12.62
C LEU A 148 -0.47 -19.37 -13.35
N VAL A 149 -0.97 -19.15 -14.57
CA VAL A 149 -1.52 -20.18 -15.46
C VAL A 149 -0.90 -19.98 -16.85
N ASN A 150 -0.23 -21.00 -17.39
CA ASN A 150 0.42 -20.96 -18.71
C ASN A 150 1.28 -19.69 -18.90
N ASP A 151 2.17 -19.43 -17.94
CA ASP A 151 3.11 -18.29 -17.92
C ASP A 151 2.47 -16.89 -17.86
N THR A 152 1.16 -16.81 -17.64
CA THR A 152 0.44 -15.54 -17.45
C THR A 152 -0.24 -15.50 -16.10
N VAL A 153 -0.28 -14.33 -15.47
CA VAL A 153 -1.05 -14.13 -14.24
C VAL A 153 -2.53 -14.07 -14.59
N ALA A 154 -3.29 -15.05 -14.12
CA ALA A 154 -4.74 -15.00 -14.08
C ALA A 154 -5.17 -14.14 -12.88
N HIS A 155 -5.74 -12.98 -13.21
CA HIS A 155 -6.29 -11.99 -12.29
C HIS A 155 -7.71 -12.40 -11.80
N LEU A 156 -8.37 -11.55 -11.01
CA LEU A 156 -9.65 -11.82 -10.37
C LEU A 156 -10.85 -11.53 -11.29
N HIS A 157 -10.76 -11.91 -12.57
CA HIS A 157 -11.82 -11.65 -13.56
C HIS A 157 -13.14 -12.39 -13.30
N GLN A 158 -13.12 -13.52 -12.60
CA GLN A 158 -14.29 -14.35 -12.34
C GLN A 158 -14.37 -14.66 -10.85
N VAL A 159 -15.06 -13.81 -10.10
CA VAL A 159 -15.38 -13.99 -8.69
C VAL A 159 -16.89 -13.83 -8.54
N GLU A 160 -17.55 -14.71 -7.79
CA GLU A 160 -19.01 -14.64 -7.61
C GLU A 160 -19.42 -13.56 -6.62
N ASN A 161 -18.67 -13.42 -5.53
CA ASN A 161 -18.93 -12.43 -4.51
C ASN A 161 -17.62 -11.96 -3.87
N THR A 162 -17.49 -10.65 -3.68
CA THR A 162 -16.38 -10.02 -2.96
C THR A 162 -16.95 -9.27 -1.76
N TYR A 163 -16.51 -9.62 -0.56
CA TYR A 163 -16.88 -8.94 0.68
C TYR A 163 -15.64 -8.41 1.38
N VAL A 164 -15.69 -7.16 1.83
CA VAL A 164 -14.60 -6.47 2.52
C VAL A 164 -15.04 -6.10 3.92
N LYS A 165 -14.13 -6.24 4.90
CA LYS A 165 -14.32 -5.78 6.26
C LYS A 165 -13.07 -5.07 6.78
N VAL A 166 -13.25 -3.90 7.37
CA VAL A 166 -12.19 -3.04 7.89
C VAL A 166 -12.21 -3.04 9.41
N LYS A 167 -11.02 -3.04 10.02
CA LYS A 167 -10.83 -2.95 11.47
C LYS A 167 -9.64 -2.06 11.79
N ASN A 168 -9.90 -0.97 12.51
CA ASN A 168 -8.88 -0.08 13.06
C ASN A 168 -8.72 -0.33 14.56
N SER A 169 -7.49 -0.36 15.05
CA SER A 169 -7.17 -0.41 16.48
C SER A 169 -5.91 0.40 16.76
N LYS A 170 -5.64 0.67 18.04
CA LYS A 170 -4.51 1.54 18.45
C LYS A 170 -3.16 1.14 17.83
N ASN A 171 -2.89 -0.15 17.72
CA ASN A 171 -1.57 -0.67 17.34
C ASN A 171 -1.56 -1.42 16.00
N VAL A 172 -2.71 -1.59 15.37
CA VAL A 172 -2.82 -2.25 14.06
C VAL A 172 -4.14 -1.85 13.42
N SER A 173 -4.10 -1.53 12.13
CA SER A 173 -5.27 -1.39 11.29
C SER A 173 -5.18 -2.42 10.17
N SER A 174 -6.33 -2.91 9.75
CA SER A 174 -6.40 -4.03 8.83
C SER A 174 -7.69 -4.01 8.04
N PHE A 175 -7.68 -4.71 6.92
CA PHE A 175 -8.89 -5.14 6.25
C PHE A 175 -8.78 -6.60 5.84
N GLU A 176 -9.93 -7.24 5.72
CA GLU A 176 -10.11 -8.61 5.28
C GLU A 176 -10.99 -8.61 4.04
N ILE A 177 -10.63 -9.42 3.04
CA ILE A 177 -11.40 -9.60 1.81
C ILE A 177 -11.68 -11.09 1.63
N ASP A 178 -12.96 -11.41 1.47
CA ASP A 178 -13.46 -12.73 1.12
C ASP A 178 -13.87 -12.73 -0.35
N TYR A 179 -13.10 -13.40 -1.20
CA TYR A 179 -13.43 -13.66 -2.61
C TYR A 179 -14.04 -15.06 -2.73
N SER A 180 -15.30 -15.14 -3.13
CA SER A 180 -16.04 -16.40 -3.24
C SER A 180 -16.01 -16.95 -4.66
N LYS A 181 -15.77 -18.25 -4.79
CA LYS A 181 -15.74 -18.98 -6.06
C LYS A 181 -14.89 -18.31 -7.15
N TRP A 182 -13.69 -17.84 -6.79
CA TRP A 182 -12.72 -17.33 -7.75
C TRP A 182 -12.32 -18.43 -8.72
N LYS A 183 -12.64 -18.23 -10.00
CA LYS A 183 -12.42 -19.20 -11.08
C LYS A 183 -11.26 -18.78 -11.96
N THR A 184 -10.33 -19.71 -12.17
CA THR A 184 -9.19 -19.55 -13.08
C THR A 184 -8.95 -20.85 -13.85
N ALA A 185 -9.05 -20.80 -15.18
CA ALA A 185 -9.05 -22.00 -16.03
C ALA A 185 -10.07 -23.05 -15.50
N ASN A 186 -9.60 -24.27 -15.22
CA ASN A 186 -10.43 -25.38 -14.70
C ASN A 186 -10.41 -25.48 -13.16
N HIS A 187 -10.01 -24.42 -12.45
CA HIS A 187 -9.90 -24.40 -11.00
C HIS A 187 -10.82 -23.35 -10.39
N THR A 188 -11.45 -23.68 -9.27
CA THR A 188 -12.28 -22.76 -8.49
C THR A 188 -11.88 -22.85 -7.02
N THR A 189 -11.70 -21.71 -6.36
CA THR A 189 -11.41 -21.64 -4.93
C THR A 189 -11.98 -20.36 -4.33
N ASP A 190 -12.21 -20.35 -3.02
CA ASP A 190 -12.42 -19.13 -2.27
C ASP A 190 -11.06 -18.62 -1.77
N VAL A 191 -10.87 -17.32 -1.74
CA VAL A 191 -9.67 -16.68 -1.20
C VAL A 191 -10.06 -15.78 -0.05
N LYS A 192 -9.43 -15.99 1.10
CA LYS A 192 -9.45 -15.03 2.20
C LYS A 192 -8.11 -14.31 2.24
N ALA A 193 -8.16 -12.99 2.11
CA ALA A 193 -7.00 -12.12 2.22
C ALA A 193 -7.15 -11.23 3.44
N LYS A 194 -6.10 -11.10 4.25
CA LYS A 194 -6.02 -10.11 5.32
C LYS A 194 -4.77 -9.27 5.13
N VAL A 195 -4.94 -7.95 5.15
CA VAL A 195 -3.85 -6.99 5.08
C VAL A 195 -3.82 -6.21 6.37
N SER A 196 -2.66 -6.10 6.99
CA SER A 196 -2.46 -5.37 8.25
C SER A 196 -1.30 -4.39 8.16
N ILE A 197 -1.48 -3.18 8.68
CA ILE A 197 -0.45 -2.15 8.79
C ILE A 197 -0.27 -1.69 10.23
N TYR A 198 0.97 -1.39 10.58
CA TYR A 198 1.39 -1.07 11.95
C TYR A 198 1.82 0.40 12.06
N PRO A 199 1.81 0.99 13.28
CA PRO A 199 2.05 2.42 13.49
C PRO A 199 3.42 2.94 13.02
N TYR A 200 4.40 2.03 12.93
CA TYR A 200 5.79 2.33 12.61
C TYR A 200 6.25 1.43 11.47
N ASP A 201 7.42 1.76 10.92
CA ASP A 201 8.02 1.08 9.76
C ASP A 201 7.20 1.26 8.46
N ARG A 202 7.64 0.63 7.36
CA ARG A 202 7.09 0.80 6.00
C ARG A 202 6.39 -0.44 5.47
N PHE A 203 6.29 -1.49 6.29
CA PHE A 203 5.75 -2.76 5.85
C PHE A 203 4.25 -2.89 6.09
N SER A 204 3.60 -3.72 5.27
CA SER A 204 2.28 -4.28 5.55
C SER A 204 2.34 -5.78 5.45
N LYS A 205 1.62 -6.48 6.33
CA LYS A 205 1.54 -7.93 6.37
C LYS A 205 0.35 -8.40 5.56
N PHE A 206 0.58 -9.31 4.63
CA PHE A 206 -0.45 -10.02 3.88
C PHE A 206 -0.57 -11.46 4.40
N GLU A 207 -1.80 -11.90 4.61
CA GLU A 207 -2.15 -13.26 4.97
C GLU A 207 -3.17 -13.77 3.95
N LEU A 208 -2.81 -14.82 3.20
CA LEU A 208 -3.65 -15.40 2.16
C LEU A 208 -4.00 -16.85 2.48
N LYS A 209 -5.26 -17.23 2.27
CA LYS A 209 -5.73 -18.61 2.44
C LYS A 209 -6.71 -18.97 1.33
N THR A 210 -6.50 -20.12 0.71
CA THR A 210 -7.43 -20.72 -0.26
C THR A 210 -8.25 -21.84 0.36
N SER A 211 -9.49 -22.01 -0.11
CA SER A 211 -10.38 -23.08 0.38
C SER A 211 -9.96 -24.49 -0.10
N VAL A 212 -9.23 -24.58 -1.20
CA VAL A 212 -8.65 -25.83 -1.75
C VAL A 212 -7.19 -25.64 -2.12
N LEU A 213 -6.44 -26.74 -2.27
CA LEU A 213 -5.07 -26.69 -2.78
C LEU A 213 -5.05 -26.02 -4.15
N THR A 214 -4.33 -24.90 -4.25
CA THR A 214 -4.32 -24.06 -5.45
C THR A 214 -2.91 -23.92 -5.98
N ASN A 215 -2.63 -24.58 -7.10
CA ASN A 215 -1.34 -24.46 -7.79
C ASN A 215 -1.20 -23.08 -8.44
N GLY A 216 0.02 -22.54 -8.47
CA GLY A 216 0.33 -21.29 -9.17
C GLY A 216 -0.15 -20.03 -8.44
N LEU A 217 -0.68 -20.13 -7.21
CA LEU A 217 -0.98 -18.93 -6.42
C LEU A 217 0.28 -18.08 -6.29
N THR A 218 0.20 -16.80 -6.64
CA THR A 218 1.37 -15.94 -6.78
C THR A 218 1.12 -14.55 -6.24
N THR A 219 2.19 -13.92 -5.76
CA THR A 219 2.28 -12.46 -5.55
C THR A 219 3.42 -11.90 -6.40
N GLY A 220 3.57 -10.59 -6.50
CA GLY A 220 4.61 -10.01 -7.34
C GLY A 220 4.88 -8.53 -7.13
N LEU A 221 6.04 -8.11 -7.62
CA LEU A 221 6.42 -6.71 -7.81
C LEU A 221 6.26 -6.36 -9.28
N VAL A 222 5.63 -5.22 -9.57
CA VAL A 222 5.63 -4.64 -10.91
C VAL A 222 7.06 -4.50 -11.45
N LYS A 223 7.23 -4.89 -12.72
CA LYS A 223 8.51 -4.88 -13.42
C LYS A 223 8.70 -3.59 -14.20
N PHE A 224 9.77 -2.87 -13.88
CA PHE A 224 10.17 -1.66 -14.60
C PHE A 224 11.40 -1.91 -15.49
N LYS A 225 11.42 -1.26 -16.65
CA LYS A 225 12.56 -1.36 -17.57
C LYS A 225 13.82 -0.78 -16.91
N ASN A 226 14.94 -1.49 -17.06
CA ASN A 226 16.26 -1.09 -16.56
C ASN A 226 16.35 -0.95 -15.02
N ILE A 227 15.40 -1.51 -14.26
CA ILE A 227 15.50 -1.61 -12.81
C ILE A 227 15.80 -3.08 -12.46
N PRO A 228 16.99 -3.39 -11.93
CA PRO A 228 17.35 -4.78 -11.65
C PRO A 228 16.59 -5.31 -10.44
N LEU A 229 16.23 -6.60 -10.50
CA LEU A 229 15.71 -7.33 -9.36
C LEU A 229 16.86 -7.72 -8.44
N GLN A 230 16.76 -7.36 -7.17
CA GLN A 230 17.61 -7.85 -6.10
C GLN A 230 16.90 -8.94 -5.31
N GLN A 231 17.67 -9.94 -4.88
CA GLN A 231 17.16 -11.06 -4.09
C GLN A 231 18.14 -11.40 -2.99
N LYS A 232 17.62 -11.78 -1.83
CA LYS A 232 18.46 -12.29 -0.73
C LYS A 232 17.68 -13.25 0.14
N LYS A 233 18.39 -14.21 0.73
CA LYS A 233 17.88 -15.11 1.78
C LYS A 233 18.54 -14.80 3.13
N SER A 234 17.83 -15.10 4.21
CA SER A 234 18.37 -15.08 5.56
C SER A 234 19.51 -16.10 5.69
N SER A 235 20.31 -16.01 6.77
CA SER A 235 21.50 -16.84 6.92
C SER A 235 21.15 -18.33 7.00
N ASN A 236 20.07 -18.67 7.70
CA ASN A 236 19.49 -20.01 7.76
C ASN A 236 18.55 -20.37 6.58
N GLY A 237 18.36 -19.46 5.62
CA GLY A 237 17.49 -19.64 4.45
C GLY A 237 15.98 -19.68 4.71
N SER A 238 15.51 -19.51 5.95
CA SER A 238 14.07 -19.57 6.31
C SER A 238 13.21 -18.49 5.66
N TRP A 239 13.78 -17.29 5.47
CA TRP A 239 13.13 -16.15 4.82
C TRP A 239 13.94 -15.68 3.61
N GLY A 240 13.27 -15.02 2.68
CA GLY A 240 13.90 -14.29 1.60
C GLY A 240 13.13 -13.03 1.25
N TYR A 241 13.73 -12.18 0.42
CA TYR A 241 13.03 -11.09 -0.24
C TYR A 241 13.37 -11.02 -1.72
N ILE A 242 12.43 -10.49 -2.49
CA ILE A 242 12.70 -9.83 -3.78
C ILE A 242 12.52 -8.33 -3.60
N ALA A 243 13.33 -7.52 -4.28
CA ALA A 243 13.28 -6.07 -4.16
C ALA A 243 13.77 -5.36 -5.41
N THR A 244 13.25 -4.16 -5.66
CA THR A 244 13.72 -3.24 -6.70
C THR A 244 13.96 -1.86 -6.08
N TYR A 245 14.94 -1.14 -6.60
CA TYR A 245 15.19 0.25 -6.22
C TYR A 245 15.55 1.07 -7.46
N GLY A 246 14.97 2.26 -7.59
CA GLY A 246 15.38 3.21 -8.63
C GLY A 246 14.27 4.12 -9.08
N LYS A 247 14.39 4.59 -10.34
CA LYS A 247 13.46 5.53 -10.99
C LYS A 247 12.21 4.79 -11.46
N GLN A 248 11.33 4.49 -10.51
CA GLN A 248 10.13 3.67 -10.72
C GLN A 248 8.87 4.31 -10.13
N THR A 249 8.81 5.65 -10.13
CA THR A 249 7.64 6.43 -9.69
C THR A 249 6.91 7.08 -10.86
N LEU A 250 5.67 7.48 -10.61
CA LEU A 250 4.88 8.36 -11.50
C LEU A 250 5.21 9.85 -11.38
N VAL A 251 5.97 10.26 -10.36
CA VAL A 251 6.07 11.66 -9.92
C VAL A 251 7.06 12.46 -10.74
N ASP A 252 8.32 12.03 -10.77
CA ASP A 252 9.39 12.65 -11.56
C ASP A 252 10.35 11.57 -12.06
N LYS A 253 10.92 11.81 -13.25
CA LYS A 253 11.84 10.88 -13.92
C LYS A 253 13.12 10.56 -13.12
N ASN A 254 13.44 11.36 -12.11
CA ASN A 254 14.59 11.16 -11.22
C ASN A 254 14.20 10.74 -9.81
N ASP A 255 12.91 10.73 -9.51
CA ASP A 255 12.43 10.38 -8.17
C ASP A 255 12.56 8.87 -7.93
N LEU A 256 12.93 8.52 -6.71
CA LEU A 256 13.37 7.18 -6.36
C LEU A 256 12.34 6.49 -5.45
N LEU A 257 12.14 5.21 -5.71
CA LEU A 257 11.30 4.34 -4.92
C LEU A 257 11.98 3.00 -4.74
N GLY A 258 11.97 2.50 -3.50
CA GLY A 258 12.29 1.12 -3.17
C GLY A 258 11.01 0.32 -2.97
N MET A 259 10.94 -0.90 -3.50
CA MET A 259 9.84 -1.84 -3.27
C MET A 259 10.41 -3.21 -2.90
N ALA A 260 9.76 -3.91 -1.97
CA ALA A 260 10.17 -5.24 -1.56
C ALA A 260 9.00 -6.13 -1.17
N ILE A 261 9.17 -7.44 -1.37
CA ILE A 261 8.32 -8.48 -0.81
C ILE A 261 9.19 -9.47 -0.05
N PHE A 262 8.90 -9.67 1.23
CA PHE A 262 9.48 -10.73 2.07
C PHE A 262 8.57 -11.95 2.10
N TYR A 263 9.15 -13.14 1.98
CA TYR A 263 8.43 -14.41 1.94
C TYR A 263 9.18 -15.49 2.72
N LYS A 264 8.46 -16.51 3.18
CA LYS A 264 9.08 -17.72 3.73
C LYS A 264 9.57 -18.61 2.59
N SER A 265 10.84 -19.01 2.64
CA SER A 265 11.44 -19.77 1.54
C SER A 265 10.84 -21.16 1.36
N ASP A 266 10.32 -21.78 2.42
CA ASP A 266 9.73 -23.12 2.38
C ASP A 266 8.31 -23.13 1.79
N GLU A 267 7.61 -22.00 1.83
CA GLU A 267 6.29 -21.78 1.20
C GLU A 267 6.40 -21.47 -0.29
N VAL A 268 7.59 -21.14 -0.83
CA VAL A 268 7.80 -20.76 -2.23
C VAL A 268 8.18 -21.96 -3.10
N GLU A 269 7.48 -22.13 -4.22
CA GLU A 269 7.80 -23.12 -5.26
C GLU A 269 8.92 -22.62 -6.16
N LYS A 270 8.76 -21.41 -6.71
CA LYS A 270 9.71 -20.79 -7.63
C LYS A 270 9.52 -19.28 -7.71
N LEU A 271 10.57 -18.58 -8.14
CA LEU A 271 10.49 -17.20 -8.59
C LEU A 271 10.38 -17.20 -10.12
N VAL A 272 9.57 -16.30 -10.68
CA VAL A 272 9.36 -16.20 -12.12
C VAL A 272 9.62 -14.77 -12.57
N ASP A 273 10.47 -14.61 -13.58
CA ASP A 273 10.60 -13.33 -14.28
C ASP A 273 9.47 -13.21 -15.30
N GLY A 274 8.33 -12.67 -14.84
CA GLY A 274 7.14 -12.49 -15.64
C GLY A 274 7.28 -11.35 -16.66
N LYS A 275 6.24 -11.22 -17.48
CA LYS A 275 6.15 -10.14 -18.47
C LYS A 275 6.05 -8.77 -17.81
N ASP A 276 5.12 -8.63 -16.86
CA ASP A 276 4.78 -7.37 -16.20
C ASP A 276 5.22 -7.37 -14.72
N ASP A 277 5.73 -8.50 -14.20
CA ASP A 277 5.99 -8.74 -12.78
C ASP A 277 7.28 -9.52 -12.53
N HIS A 278 7.91 -9.26 -11.39
CA HIS A 278 8.77 -10.23 -10.70
C HIS A 278 7.92 -11.02 -9.71
N LEU A 279 7.69 -12.31 -9.98
CA LEU A 279 6.70 -13.13 -9.29
C LEU A 279 7.32 -14.08 -8.26
N ILE A 280 6.59 -14.26 -7.15
CA ILE A 280 6.81 -15.31 -6.15
C ILE A 280 5.64 -16.28 -6.27
N VAL A 281 5.91 -17.49 -6.79
CA VAL A 281 4.91 -18.56 -6.90
C VAL A 281 4.97 -19.43 -5.66
N PHE A 282 3.86 -19.54 -4.95
CA PHE A 282 3.75 -20.33 -3.73
C PHE A 282 3.44 -21.79 -4.03
N LYS A 283 3.90 -22.66 -3.13
CA LYS A 283 3.51 -24.07 -3.12
C LYS A 283 2.01 -24.20 -2.81
N PRO A 284 1.33 -25.20 -3.40
CA PRO A 284 -0.10 -25.41 -3.13
C PRO A 284 -0.33 -25.74 -1.66
N THR A 285 -1.24 -25.01 -1.01
CA THR A 285 -1.56 -25.21 0.41
C THR A 285 -2.98 -24.71 0.71
N THR A 286 -3.58 -25.20 1.79
CA THR A 286 -4.80 -24.64 2.40
C THR A 286 -4.50 -23.96 3.74
N LYS A 287 -3.23 -23.98 4.18
CA LYS A 287 -2.76 -23.20 5.33
C LYS A 287 -2.64 -21.73 4.92
N THR A 288 -2.79 -20.85 5.89
CA THR A 288 -2.55 -19.43 5.69
C THR A 288 -1.07 -19.20 5.37
N MET A 289 -0.80 -18.56 4.24
CA MET A 289 0.52 -18.09 3.83
C MET A 289 0.72 -16.66 4.30
N THR A 290 1.97 -16.26 4.52
CA THR A 290 2.29 -14.90 4.96
C THR A 290 3.45 -14.33 4.16
N TYR A 291 3.25 -13.11 3.65
CA TYR A 291 4.32 -12.29 3.10
C TYR A 291 4.18 -10.84 3.59
N TYR A 292 5.25 -10.07 3.47
CA TYR A 292 5.26 -8.66 3.83
C TYR A 292 5.63 -7.84 2.60
N ILE A 293 4.88 -6.78 2.35
CA ILE A 293 5.22 -5.78 1.34
C ILE A 293 5.88 -4.58 2.02
N LEU A 294 6.77 -3.87 1.34
CA LEU A 294 7.39 -2.65 1.85
C LEU A 294 7.69 -1.68 0.70
N ALA A 295 7.30 -0.42 0.84
CA ALA A 295 7.68 0.67 -0.06
C ALA A 295 8.41 1.79 0.69
N ALA A 296 9.45 2.37 0.06
CA ALA A 296 10.19 3.51 0.59
C ALA A 296 10.39 4.57 -0.50
N TRP A 297 9.69 5.69 -0.37
CA TRP A 297 9.71 6.78 -1.33
C TRP A 297 10.71 7.87 -0.92
N ALA A 298 11.50 8.40 -1.86
CA ALA A 298 12.54 9.37 -1.54
C ALA A 298 12.02 10.68 -0.91
N GLN A 299 10.78 11.09 -1.26
CA GLN A 299 10.15 12.28 -0.70
C GLN A 299 9.50 12.06 0.68
N GLU A 300 9.55 10.84 1.21
CA GLU A 300 9.11 10.56 2.57
C GLU A 300 9.89 11.42 3.60
N PRO A 301 9.19 12.09 4.54
CA PRO A 301 9.83 12.89 5.59
C PRO A 301 10.73 12.06 6.49
N ASN A 302 12.03 12.38 6.48
CA ASN A 302 13.05 11.62 7.20
C ASN A 302 13.07 10.11 6.84
N GLY A 303 12.68 9.78 5.60
CA GLY A 303 12.71 8.43 5.06
C GLY A 303 14.08 7.99 4.53
N LEU A 304 14.12 6.81 3.91
CA LEU A 304 15.32 6.24 3.28
C LEU A 304 15.66 7.03 2.01
N LYS A 305 16.90 7.52 1.90
CA LYS A 305 17.29 8.50 0.86
C LYS A 305 18.04 7.91 -0.33
N ASN A 306 18.59 6.71 -0.19
CA ASN A 306 19.37 6.06 -1.24
C ASN A 306 19.25 4.54 -1.20
N GLU A 307 19.78 3.91 -2.25
CA GLU A 307 19.75 2.46 -2.47
C GLU A 307 20.43 1.69 -1.33
N THR A 308 21.55 2.19 -0.82
CA THR A 308 22.29 1.57 0.28
C THR A 308 21.48 1.55 1.57
N GLU A 309 20.87 2.69 1.93
CA GLU A 309 19.98 2.77 3.10
C GLU A 309 18.78 1.83 2.95
N PHE A 310 18.17 1.78 1.76
CA PHE A 310 17.07 0.87 1.46
C PHE A 310 17.45 -0.61 1.68
N TYR A 311 18.54 -1.08 1.07
CA TYR A 311 18.93 -2.47 1.23
C TYR A 311 19.45 -2.81 2.63
N ASN A 312 20.04 -1.85 3.35
CA ASN A 312 20.41 -2.03 4.76
C ASN A 312 19.17 -2.20 5.66
N ASP A 313 18.10 -1.45 5.39
CA ASP A 313 16.81 -1.63 6.07
C ASP A 313 16.23 -3.01 5.79
N LEU A 314 16.20 -3.45 4.52
CA LEU A 314 15.72 -4.78 4.16
C LEU A 314 16.53 -5.91 4.81
N ASN A 315 17.86 -5.76 4.85
CA ASN A 315 18.76 -6.72 5.48
C ASN A 315 18.50 -6.85 6.99
N SER A 316 18.26 -5.73 7.66
CA SER A 316 17.95 -5.71 9.09
C SER A 316 16.63 -6.42 9.39
N LYS A 317 15.62 -6.17 8.56
CA LYS A 317 14.31 -6.85 8.59
C LYS A 317 14.42 -8.34 8.33
N LEU A 318 15.25 -8.75 7.38
CA LEU A 318 15.50 -10.16 7.06
C LEU A 318 16.13 -10.89 8.26
N VAL A 319 17.05 -10.25 9.00
CA VAL A 319 17.62 -10.78 10.24
C VAL A 319 16.58 -10.86 11.36
N GLN A 320 15.67 -9.90 11.46
CA GLN A 320 14.57 -9.95 12.42
C GLN A 320 13.62 -11.11 12.10
N LEU A 321 13.21 -11.26 10.84
CA LEU A 321 12.37 -12.37 10.38
C LEU A 321 13.00 -13.73 10.67
N GLU A 322 14.31 -13.88 10.44
CA GLU A 322 15.07 -15.09 10.79
C GLU A 322 14.97 -15.45 12.27
N LYS A 323 14.96 -14.45 13.17
CA LYS A 323 14.94 -14.66 14.62
C LYS A 323 13.54 -14.85 15.19
N SER A 324 12.55 -14.09 14.72
CA SER A 324 11.22 -14.02 15.35
C SER A 324 10.07 -14.44 14.45
N ASN A 325 10.32 -14.76 13.18
CA ASN A 325 9.30 -15.13 12.19
C ASN A 325 8.20 -14.06 12.00
N ARG A 326 8.50 -12.81 12.37
CA ARG A 326 7.62 -11.63 12.31
C ARG A 326 8.44 -10.34 12.20
N LEU A 327 7.92 -9.37 11.47
CA LEU A 327 8.36 -7.97 11.50
C LEU A 327 7.64 -7.17 12.57
#